data_AF-A0A624MN45-F1
#
_entry.id   AF-A0A624MN45-F1
#
_cell.length_a   1.000
_cell.length_b   1.000
_cell.length_c   1.000
_cell.angle_alpha   90.00
_cell.angle_beta   90.00
_cell.angle_gamma   90.00
#
_symmetry.space_group_name_H-M   'P 1'
#
loop_
_entity.id
_entity.type
_entity.pdbx_description
1 polymer ?
#
loop_
_entity_poly.entity_id
_entity_poly.type
_entity_poly.pdbx_seq_one_letter_code
_entity_poly.pdbx_strand_id
1 'polypeptide(L)'
;SVHAFASDPARGMFILAFMVLVTGGSLLLFAVRGHRVRSRVNNALWSRESLLLGNNVLLMAAMLVVLLGTLLPLVHKQLGLGSISVGEPFFNTMFTWLMVPFALLLGVGPLVRWGRDRPRNIRKLLL
;
A
#
# COMPACT_ATOMS: atom_id res chain seq x y z
N SER A 1 10.87 26.90 -5.21
CA SER A 1 11.17 25.70 -6.03
C SER A 1 12.10 24.80 -5.22
N VAL A 2 12.01 23.46 -5.33
CA VAL A 2 12.98 22.56 -4.66
C VAL A 2 14.43 22.87 -5.05
N HIS A 3 14.63 23.48 -6.22
CA HIS A 3 15.88 24.06 -6.71
C HIS A 3 16.47 25.17 -5.80
N ALA A 4 15.64 25.87 -5.01
CA ALA A 4 16.10 26.83 -4.01
C ALA A 4 16.77 26.16 -2.80
N PHE A 5 16.41 24.91 -2.49
CA PHE A 5 17.07 24.13 -1.44
C PHE A 5 18.46 23.64 -1.83
N ALA A 6 18.73 23.50 -3.14
CA ALA A 6 20.04 23.14 -3.65
C ALA A 6 20.98 24.35 -3.79
N SER A 7 20.44 25.57 -3.89
CA SER A 7 21.24 26.79 -4.11
C SER A 7 21.74 27.45 -2.82
N ASP A 8 21.10 27.23 -1.67
CA ASP A 8 21.58 27.64 -0.35
C ASP A 8 21.74 26.40 0.57
N PRO A 9 22.94 25.80 0.64
CA PRO A 9 23.19 24.55 1.37
C PRO A 9 22.87 24.65 2.87
N ALA A 10 23.07 25.82 3.48
CA ALA A 10 22.84 26.01 4.91
C ALA A 10 21.35 25.92 5.26
N ARG A 11 20.49 26.55 4.43
CA ARG A 11 19.03 26.48 4.59
C ARG A 11 18.48 25.10 4.22
N GLY A 12 19.02 24.47 3.19
CA GLY A 12 18.65 23.12 2.77
C GLY A 12 18.88 22.08 3.86
N MET A 13 20.04 22.11 4.53
CA MET A 13 20.37 21.20 5.63
C MET A 13 19.44 21.35 6.84
N PHE A 14 19.09 22.59 7.22
CA PHE A 14 18.15 22.84 8.31
C PHE A 14 16.78 22.22 8.03
N ILE A 15 16.24 22.44 6.82
CA ILE A 15 14.92 21.93 6.42
C ILE A 15 14.94 20.40 6.28
N LEU A 16 16.02 19.82 5.75
CA LEU A 16 16.18 18.37 5.67
C LEU A 16 16.20 17.73 7.06
N ALA A 17 16.97 18.29 7.99
CA ALA A 17 17.02 17.82 9.38
C ALA A 17 15.65 17.93 10.06
N PHE A 18 14.95 19.05 9.89
CA PHE A 18 13.60 19.25 10.41
C PHE A 18 12.61 18.23 9.81
N MET A 19 12.65 18.00 8.50
CA MET A 19 11.74 17.07 7.83
C MET A 19 12.00 15.62 8.25
N VAL A 20 13.26 15.23 8.42
CA VAL A 20 13.63 13.91 8.97
C VAL A 20 13.16 13.77 10.41
N LEU A 21 13.33 14.79 11.26
CA LEU A 21 12.88 14.76 12.65
C LEU A 21 11.36 14.61 12.77
N VAL A 22 10.60 15.44 12.04
CA VAL A 22 9.14 15.47 12.15
C VAL A 22 8.51 14.27 11.45
N THR A 23 8.93 13.97 10.21
CA THR A 23 8.38 12.84 9.45
C THR A 23 8.86 11.51 10.03
N GLY A 24 10.16 11.39 10.31
CA GLY A 24 10.73 10.21 10.95
C GLY A 24 10.16 9.98 12.35
N GLY A 25 10.06 11.03 13.17
CA GLY A 25 9.48 10.95 14.50
C GLY A 25 8.00 10.54 14.50
N SER A 26 7.19 11.11 13.60
CA SER A 26 5.78 10.71 13.46
C SER A 26 5.60 9.27 12.98
N LEU A 27 6.40 8.83 12.00
CA LEU A 27 6.40 7.45 11.53
C LEU A 27 6.88 6.46 12.60
N LEU A 28 7.91 6.80 13.36
CA LEU A 28 8.43 5.98 14.45
C LEU A 28 7.40 5.85 15.58
N LEU A 29 6.77 6.97 15.96
CA LEU A 29 5.70 6.96 16.96
C LEU A 29 4.50 6.14 16.47
N PHE A 30 4.11 6.26 15.20
CA PHE A 30 3.09 5.42 14.58
C PHE A 30 3.45 3.94 14.65
N ALA A 31 4.68 3.56 14.28
CA ALA A 31 5.14 2.17 14.33
C ALA A 31 5.11 1.60 15.76
N VAL A 32 5.58 2.37 16.76
CA VAL A 32 5.60 1.95 18.18
C VAL A 32 4.18 1.87 18.77
N ARG A 33 3.29 2.80 18.39
CA ARG A 33 1.92 2.87 18.93
C ARG A 33 0.90 2.06 18.13
N GLY A 34 1.31 1.49 16.99
CA GLY A 34 0.43 0.76 16.07
C GLY A 34 -0.36 -0.38 16.73
N HIS A 35 0.21 -1.04 17.75
CA HIS A 35 -0.50 -2.08 18.51
C HIS A 35 -1.75 -1.54 19.22
N ARG A 36 -1.79 -0.27 19.64
CA ARG A 36 -2.97 0.32 20.30
C ARG A 36 -4.11 0.66 19.33
N VAL A 37 -3.83 0.67 18.02
CA VAL A 37 -4.81 0.92 16.94
C VAL A 37 -5.34 -0.40 16.38
N ARG A 38 -5.39 -1.45 17.20
CA ARG A 38 -5.90 -2.76 16.79
C ARG A 38 -7.39 -2.83 17.13
N SER A 39 -8.23 -2.44 16.18
CA SER A 39 -9.66 -2.71 16.24
C SER A 39 -9.87 -4.23 16.29
N ARG A 40 -10.73 -4.74 17.17
CA ARG A 40 -11.07 -6.17 17.23
C ARG A 40 -11.81 -6.53 15.95
N VAL A 41 -11.09 -7.12 14.99
CA VAL A 41 -11.64 -7.61 13.73
C VAL A 41 -12.36 -8.94 14.00
N ASN A 42 -13.68 -8.89 14.20
CA ASN A 42 -14.52 -10.08 14.23
C ASN A 42 -15.14 -10.30 12.84
N ASN A 43 -14.28 -10.48 11.83
CA ASN A 43 -14.73 -10.61 10.46
C ASN A 43 -14.89 -12.09 10.12
N ALA A 44 -16.11 -12.49 9.77
CA ALA A 44 -16.31 -13.77 9.12
C ALA A 44 -15.55 -13.78 7.79
N LEU A 45 -14.93 -14.90 7.42
CA LEU A 45 -14.13 -15.04 6.19
C LEU A 45 -14.90 -14.67 4.90
N TRP A 46 -16.24 -14.66 4.94
CA TRP A 46 -17.14 -14.30 3.85
C TRP A 46 -18.07 -13.14 4.21
N SER A 47 -17.52 -11.93 4.37
CA SER A 47 -18.31 -10.68 4.55
C SER A 47 -17.80 -9.57 3.63
N ARG A 48 -18.63 -8.54 3.39
CA ARG A 48 -18.18 -7.30 2.70
C ARG A 48 -16.95 -6.71 3.39
N GLU A 49 -16.84 -6.79 4.73
CA GLU A 49 -15.67 -6.27 5.43
C GLU A 49 -14.39 -7.04 5.05
N SER A 50 -14.46 -8.37 4.94
CA SER A 50 -13.34 -9.20 4.50
C SER A 50 -12.93 -8.92 3.05
N LEU A 51 -13.90 -8.67 2.16
CA LEU A 51 -13.61 -8.25 0.77
C LEU A 51 -13.02 -6.84 0.67
N LEU A 52 -13.52 -5.89 1.47
CA LEU A 52 -12.96 -4.54 1.56
C LEU A 52 -11.54 -4.56 2.15
N LEU A 53 -11.28 -5.38 3.16
CA LEU A 53 -9.93 -5.60 3.68
C LEU A 53 -9.02 -6.22 2.63
N GLY A 54 -9.50 -7.23 1.89
CA GLY A 54 -8.75 -7.85 0.78
C GLY A 54 -8.35 -6.82 -0.29
N ASN A 55 -9.26 -5.95 -0.70
CA ASN A 55 -8.96 -4.85 -1.62
C ASN A 55 -7.91 -3.88 -1.05
N ASN A 56 -8.03 -3.50 0.22
CA ASN A 56 -7.05 -2.62 0.86
C ASN A 56 -5.66 -3.28 0.94
N VAL A 57 -5.59 -4.59 1.18
CA VAL A 57 -4.32 -5.33 1.15
C VAL A 57 -3.70 -5.31 -0.25
N LEU A 58 -4.49 -5.50 -1.31
CA LEU A 58 -4.00 -5.39 -2.68
C LEU A 58 -3.52 -3.98 -3.02
N LEU A 59 -4.26 -2.93 -2.60
CA LEU A 59 -3.84 -1.54 -2.78
C LEU A 59 -2.54 -1.23 -2.03
N MET A 60 -2.40 -1.72 -0.79
CA MET A 60 -1.16 -1.59 -0.02
C MET A 60 0.01 -2.31 -0.69
N ALA A 61 -0.20 -3.52 -1.23
CA ALA A 61 0.81 -4.23 -2.00
C ALA A 61 1.21 -3.44 -3.26
N ALA A 62 0.26 -2.79 -3.95
CA ALA A 62 0.52 -1.99 -5.14
C ALA A 62 1.42 -0.79 -4.80
N MET A 63 1.09 -0.11 -3.71
CA MET A 63 1.88 0.99 -3.18
C MET A 63 3.31 0.53 -2.84
N LEU A 64 3.47 -0.63 -2.18
CA LEU A 64 4.79 -1.15 -1.84
C LEU A 64 5.62 -1.51 -3.08
N VAL A 65 5.02 -2.09 -4.11
CA VAL A 65 5.70 -2.37 -5.38
C VAL A 65 6.23 -1.08 -6.02
N VAL A 66 5.42 -0.02 -6.05
CA VAL A 66 5.85 1.29 -6.57
C VAL A 66 6.95 1.91 -5.71
N LEU A 67 6.78 1.89 -4.40
CA LEU A 67 7.76 2.43 -3.46
C LEU A 67 9.11 1.72 -3.57
N LEU A 68 9.11 0.38 -3.62
CA LEU A 68 10.33 -0.40 -3.76
C LEU A 68 10.94 -0.24 -5.15
N GLY A 69 10.14 -0.31 -6.21
CA GLY A 69 10.63 -0.15 -7.58
C GLY A 69 11.28 1.21 -7.84
N THR A 70 10.88 2.25 -7.11
CA THR A 70 11.45 3.60 -7.22
C THR A 70 12.63 3.84 -6.28
N LEU A 71 12.56 3.37 -5.03
CA LEU A 71 13.62 3.61 -4.03
C LEU A 71 14.80 2.64 -4.16
N LEU A 72 14.57 1.39 -4.57
CA LEU A 72 15.62 0.35 -4.63
C LEU A 72 16.75 0.71 -5.61
N PRO A 73 16.48 1.21 -6.84
CA PRO A 73 17.52 1.74 -7.73
C PRO A 73 18.37 2.86 -7.10
N LEU A 74 17.72 3.78 -6.37
CA LEU A 74 18.41 4.90 -5.71
C LEU A 74 19.34 4.40 -4.60
N VAL A 75 18.86 3.49 -3.75
CA VAL A 75 19.65 2.90 -2.66
C VAL A 75 20.83 2.10 -3.23
N HIS A 76 20.60 1.29 -4.25
CA HIS A 76 21.64 0.47 -4.88
C HIS A 76 22.74 1.33 -5.53
N LYS A 77 22.35 2.46 -6.13
CA LYS A 77 23.30 3.45 -6.67
C LYS A 77 24.15 4.11 -5.58
N GLN A 78 23.56 4.43 -4.43
CA GLN A 78 24.28 5.03 -3.29
C GLN A 78 25.22 4.03 -2.59
N LEU A 79 24.89 2.74 -2.61
CA LEU A 79 25.73 1.68 -2.04
C LEU A 79 26.89 1.24 -2.96
N GLY A 80 27.02 1.81 -4.16
CA GLY A 80 28.10 1.49 -5.09
C GLY A 80 28.00 0.12 -5.76
N LEU A 81 26.87 -0.57 -5.62
CA LEU A 81 26.64 -1.91 -6.18
C LEU A 81 26.28 -1.88 -7.69
N GLY A 82 26.28 -0.71 -8.32
CA GLY A 82 25.92 -0.48 -9.72
C GLY A 82 24.52 0.10 -9.89
N SER A 83 24.19 0.58 -11.09
CA SER A 83 22.86 1.12 -11.40
C SER A 83 21.93 0.00 -11.89
N ILE A 84 21.05 -0.49 -11.02
CA ILE A 84 19.94 -1.35 -11.45
C ILE A 84 18.82 -0.44 -11.94
N SER A 85 18.49 -0.53 -13.23
CA SER A 85 17.33 0.16 -13.80
C SER A 85 16.12 -0.76 -13.72
N VAL A 86 15.19 -0.45 -12.81
CA VAL A 86 13.89 -1.12 -12.77
C VAL A 86 12.99 -0.43 -13.79
N GLY A 87 12.90 -1.04 -14.97
CA GLY A 87 12.13 -0.51 -16.08
C GLY A 87 10.65 -0.88 -16.06
N GLU A 88 9.93 -0.32 -17.02
CA GLU A 88 8.52 -0.61 -17.33
C GLU A 88 8.11 -2.10 -17.27
N PRO A 89 8.87 -3.08 -17.81
CA PRO A 89 8.44 -4.49 -17.79
C PRO A 89 8.26 -5.07 -16.38
N PHE A 90 9.00 -4.60 -15.38
CA PHE A 90 8.82 -5.01 -13.98
C PHE A 90 7.47 -4.54 -13.45
N PHE A 91 7.17 -3.24 -13.64
CA PHE A 91 5.92 -2.65 -13.17
C PHE A 91 4.72 -3.26 -13.90
N ASN A 92 4.77 -3.41 -15.22
CA ASN A 92 3.67 -3.99 -15.99
C ASN A 92 3.37 -5.42 -15.54
N THR A 93 4.41 -6.22 -15.27
CA THR A 93 4.22 -7.59 -14.76
C THR A 93 3.59 -7.59 -13.38
N MET A 94 4.17 -6.86 -12.41
CA MET A 94 3.66 -6.81 -11.04
C MET A 94 2.25 -6.23 -10.95
N PHE A 95 1.96 -5.15 -11.69
CA PHE A 95 0.62 -4.57 -11.75
C PHE A 95 -0.39 -5.50 -12.40
N THR A 96 -0.01 -6.27 -13.42
CA THR A 96 -0.92 -7.26 -14.01
C THR A 96 -1.35 -8.30 -12.98
N TRP A 97 -0.40 -8.88 -12.25
CA TRP A 97 -0.68 -9.86 -11.20
C TRP A 97 -1.54 -9.31 -10.06
N LEU A 98 -1.45 -8.02 -9.80
CA LEU A 98 -2.15 -7.38 -8.69
C LEU A 98 -3.51 -6.79 -9.08
N MET A 99 -3.62 -6.25 -10.30
CA MET A 99 -4.84 -5.64 -10.82
C MET A 99 -5.88 -6.68 -11.22
N VAL A 100 -5.47 -7.87 -11.67
CA VAL A 100 -6.40 -8.97 -11.98
C VAL A 100 -7.25 -9.37 -10.75
N PRO A 101 -6.67 -9.77 -9.61
CA PRO A 101 -7.47 -10.08 -8.42
C PRO A 101 -8.18 -8.84 -7.87
N PHE A 102 -7.57 -7.66 -7.93
CA PHE A 102 -8.20 -6.41 -7.48
C PHE A 102 -9.48 -6.09 -8.27
N ALA A 103 -9.45 -6.21 -9.60
CA ALA A 103 -10.61 -6.01 -10.46
C ALA A 103 -11.71 -7.04 -10.19
N LEU A 104 -11.35 -8.30 -9.96
CA LEU A 104 -12.30 -9.35 -9.56
C LEU A 104 -12.94 -9.03 -8.20
N LEU A 105 -12.15 -8.64 -7.19
CA LEU A 105 -12.66 -8.26 -5.88
C LEU A 105 -13.52 -6.98 -5.93
N LEU A 106 -13.19 -6.02 -6.78
CA LEU A 106 -13.99 -4.82 -7.04
C LEU A 106 -15.32 -5.14 -7.74
N GLY A 107 -15.33 -6.10 -8.67
CA GLY A 107 -16.57 -6.54 -9.33
C GLY A 107 -17.49 -7.30 -8.37
N VAL A 108 -16.93 -8.15 -7.51
CA VAL A 108 -17.68 -8.97 -6.55
C VAL A 108 -18.09 -8.18 -5.29
N GLY A 109 -17.31 -7.16 -4.90
CA GLY A 109 -17.52 -6.38 -3.67
C GLY A 109 -18.91 -5.72 -3.55
N PRO A 110 -19.42 -5.03 -4.59
CA PRO A 110 -20.77 -4.45 -4.60
C PRO A 110 -21.90 -5.49 -4.64
N LEU A 111 -21.64 -6.66 -5.25
CA LEU A 111 -22.63 -7.74 -5.44
C LEU A 111 -22.90 -8.55 -4.16
N VAL A 112 -21.90 -8.72 -3.29
CA VAL A 112 -22.10 -9.22 -1.92
C VAL A 112 -22.95 -8.18 -1.17
N ARG A 113 -23.88 -8.51 -0.25
CA ARG A 113 -24.72 -7.53 0.49
C ARG A 113 -24.06 -7.00 1.78
N TRP A 114 -24.43 -5.79 2.25
CA TRP A 114 -23.97 -5.26 3.54
C TRP A 114 -24.70 -6.03 4.64
N GLY A 115 -23.99 -6.91 5.33
CA GLY A 115 -24.56 -7.79 6.35
C GLY A 115 -24.71 -9.25 5.91
N ARG A 116 -24.62 -10.14 6.90
CA ARG A 116 -24.62 -11.62 6.82
C ARG A 116 -25.57 -12.19 5.75
N ASP A 117 -25.05 -12.56 4.58
CA ASP A 117 -25.71 -13.56 3.76
C ASP A 117 -25.17 -14.95 4.14
N ARG A 118 -26.01 -15.68 4.86
CA ARG A 118 -25.79 -17.11 5.15
C ARG A 118 -25.79 -17.85 3.80
N PRO A 119 -24.83 -18.75 3.53
CA PRO A 119 -24.73 -19.50 2.27
C PRO A 119 -25.88 -20.49 2.00
N ARG A 120 -27.00 -20.42 2.74
CA ARG A 120 -28.13 -21.35 2.68
C ARG A 120 -29.28 -20.90 1.77
N ASN A 121 -29.29 -19.65 1.28
CA ASN A 121 -30.42 -19.14 0.47
C ASN A 121 -30.21 -19.19 -1.05
N ILE A 122 -29.00 -19.48 -1.55
CA ILE A 122 -28.75 -19.58 -3.00
C ILE A 122 -29.42 -20.84 -3.60
N ARG A 123 -29.61 -21.91 -2.82
CA ARG A 123 -30.33 -23.12 -3.28
C ARG A 123 -31.84 -22.95 -3.42
N LYS A 124 -32.46 -21.93 -2.81
CA LYS A 124 -33.92 -21.71 -2.83
C LYS A 124 -34.40 -20.76 -3.94
N LEU A 125 -33.49 -20.19 -4.72
CA LEU A 125 -33.83 -19.34 -5.86
C LEU A 125 -33.66 -20.07 -7.21
N LEU A 126 -33.03 -21.26 -7.18
CA LEU A 126 -32.80 -22.12 -8.34
C LEU A 126 -33.61 -23.43 -8.31
N LEU A 127 -34.37 -23.67 -7.22
CA LEU A 127 -35.38 -24.72 -7.06
C LEU A 127 -36.68 -24.05 -6.66
#